data_AF-A0AAD4N8X9-F1
#
_entry.id   AF-A0AAD4N8X9-F1
#
_cell.length_a   1.000
_cell.length_b   1.000
_cell.length_c   1.000
_cell.angle_alpha   90.00
_cell.angle_beta   90.00
_cell.angle_gamma   90.00
#
_symmetry.space_group_name_H-M   'P 1'
#
loop_
_entity.id
_entity.type
_entity.pdbx_description
1 polymer ?
#
loop_
_entity_poly.entity_id
_entity_poly.type
_entity_poly.pdbx_seq_one_letter_code
_entity_poly.pdbx_strand_id
1 'polypeptide(L)'
;MTQMGTKYIFALLLAQVLSIVWCVEFINTDPCGDSVACWSFPPKCEPRECEGIIRWRLIGEKLSLEMQATDFSTSTDAGRYLALGFSSDTAMGNDSVVECVFDVGGKSGEAYISYNENTNNYQLLDASQKMLSNKTFLQKDGKMICSVDIDYHPLNSVDSTEQQTIHKVPNESWNLLFAQGLTNPETGEKYIHAVYPWKTEELVEICEECPHKFIVVEHMRQ
;
A
#
# COMPACT_ATOMS: atom_id res chain seq x y z
N MET A 1 39.41 54.46 -42.61
CA MET A 1 38.49 53.50 -43.26
C MET A 1 38.97 52.11 -42.85
N THR A 2 38.42 51.56 -41.76
CA THR A 2 37.46 50.40 -41.73
C THR A 2 38.20 49.05 -41.86
N GLN A 3 38.02 48.02 -41.04
CA GLN A 3 37.13 47.72 -39.90
C GLN A 3 37.61 46.40 -39.25
N MET A 4 37.32 46.25 -37.95
CA MET A 4 37.44 45.03 -37.12
C MET A 4 36.83 43.76 -37.73
N GLY A 5 37.34 42.59 -37.31
CA GLY A 5 36.68 41.31 -37.55
C GLY A 5 37.27 40.10 -36.81
N THR A 6 37.22 40.10 -35.47
CA THR A 6 37.41 38.89 -34.64
C THR A 6 36.23 37.94 -34.83
N LYS A 7 36.45 36.69 -35.28
CA LYS A 7 35.37 35.69 -35.39
C LYS A 7 35.82 34.24 -35.11
N TYR A 8 35.47 33.81 -33.90
CA TYR A 8 34.90 32.51 -33.48
C TYR A 8 35.74 31.23 -33.53
N ILE A 9 36.25 30.87 -32.35
CA ILE A 9 36.51 29.49 -31.92
C ILE A 9 35.14 28.82 -31.70
N PHE A 10 34.78 27.83 -32.53
CA PHE A 10 33.66 26.93 -32.26
C PHE A 10 34.15 25.80 -31.35
N ALA A 11 33.90 25.93 -30.04
CA ALA A 11 33.98 24.81 -29.12
C ALA A 11 32.64 24.04 -29.18
N LEU A 12 32.67 22.84 -29.77
CA LEU A 12 31.56 21.89 -29.69
C LEU A 12 31.53 21.27 -28.28
N LEU A 13 30.69 21.81 -27.40
CA LEU A 13 30.26 21.17 -26.17
C LEU A 13 29.16 20.16 -26.51
N LEU A 14 29.53 18.90 -26.69
CA LEU A 14 28.60 17.77 -26.68
C LEU A 14 28.19 17.50 -25.23
N ALA A 15 27.14 18.17 -24.77
CA ALA A 15 26.44 17.77 -23.55
C ALA A 15 25.67 16.48 -23.87
N GLN A 16 26.23 15.34 -23.48
CA GLN A 16 25.48 14.08 -23.48
C GLN A 16 24.37 14.19 -22.43
N VAL A 17 23.13 14.34 -22.88
CA VAL A 17 21.96 14.20 -22.03
C VAL A 17 21.86 12.71 -21.68
N LEU A 18 22.37 12.33 -20.50
CA LEU A 18 22.04 11.03 -19.92
C LEU A 18 20.54 11.03 -19.63
N SER A 19 19.77 10.36 -20.46
CA SER A 19 18.39 10.03 -20.17
C SER A 19 18.37 9.21 -18.88
N ILE A 20 17.97 9.83 -17.77
CA ILE A 20 17.70 9.10 -16.52
C ILE A 20 16.47 8.24 -16.82
N VAL A 21 16.70 6.98 -17.17
CA VAL A 21 15.64 5.98 -17.17
C VAL A 21 15.25 5.83 -15.71
N TRP A 22 14.14 6.44 -15.32
CA TRP A 22 13.52 6.21 -14.02
C TRP A 22 13.10 4.75 -14.00
N CYS A 23 13.96 3.89 -13.44
CA CYS A 23 13.61 2.50 -13.21
C CYS A 23 12.32 2.48 -12.40
N VAL A 24 11.38 1.64 -12.82
CA VAL A 24 10.12 1.47 -12.10
C VAL A 24 10.45 0.62 -10.88
N GLU A 25 10.32 1.19 -9.68
CA GLU A 25 10.42 0.41 -8.45
C GLU A 25 9.06 -0.26 -8.21
N PHE A 26 8.98 -1.54 -8.58
CA PHE A 26 7.98 -2.46 -8.05
C PHE A 26 8.46 -2.97 -6.68
N ILE A 27 7.54 -3.48 -5.86
CA ILE A 27 7.92 -4.13 -4.60
C ILE A 27 8.81 -5.34 -4.90
N ASN A 28 10.05 -5.32 -4.38
CA ASN A 28 10.96 -6.47 -4.49
C ASN A 28 10.50 -7.62 -3.57
N THR A 29 10.34 -8.80 -4.14
CA THR A 29 9.96 -10.04 -3.45
C THR A 29 11.15 -10.91 -3.03
N ASP A 30 12.38 -10.60 -3.44
CA ASP A 30 13.58 -11.34 -3.00
C ASP A 30 13.69 -11.52 -1.48
N PRO A 31 13.32 -10.54 -0.62
CA PRO A 31 13.49 -10.70 0.82
C PRO A 31 12.39 -11.55 1.50
N CYS A 32 11.34 -11.93 0.76
CA CYS A 32 10.20 -12.72 1.26
C CYS A 32 10.66 -14.08 1.79
N GLY A 33 10.17 -14.49 2.97
CA GLY A 33 10.62 -15.75 3.59
C GLY A 33 11.86 -15.60 4.48
N ASP A 34 12.69 -14.59 4.20
CA ASP A 34 13.99 -14.43 4.85
C ASP A 34 14.03 -13.29 5.87
N SER A 35 13.47 -12.13 5.50
CA SER A 35 13.56 -10.91 6.33
C SER A 35 12.28 -10.09 6.41
N VAL A 36 11.27 -10.47 5.61
CA VAL A 36 9.93 -9.88 5.55
C VAL A 36 8.93 -10.99 5.20
N ALA A 37 7.71 -10.86 5.71
CA ALA A 37 6.59 -11.71 5.31
C ALA A 37 5.93 -11.14 4.06
N CYS A 38 5.35 -12.02 3.24
CA CYS A 38 4.79 -11.64 1.96
C CYS A 38 3.53 -12.41 1.60
N TRP A 39 2.68 -11.76 0.83
CA TRP A 39 1.51 -12.34 0.18
C TRP A 39 1.43 -11.78 -1.25
N SER A 40 1.65 -12.65 -2.23
CA SER A 40 1.55 -12.30 -3.65
C SER A 40 0.36 -13.03 -4.27
N PHE A 41 -0.39 -12.35 -5.13
CA PHE A 41 -1.49 -12.96 -5.86
C PHE A 41 -1.43 -12.60 -7.35
N PRO A 42 -1.41 -13.62 -8.25
CA PRO A 42 -1.30 -15.07 -7.97
C PRO A 42 -0.01 -15.46 -7.21
N PRO A 43 0.09 -16.65 -6.58
CA PRO A 43 1.27 -16.97 -5.78
C PRO A 43 2.51 -17.08 -6.67
N LYS A 44 3.65 -16.59 -6.18
CA LYS A 44 4.96 -16.69 -6.88
C LYS A 44 4.98 -16.01 -8.24
N CYS A 45 4.12 -15.02 -8.46
CA CYS A 45 4.18 -14.17 -9.63
C CYS A 45 5.44 -13.30 -9.61
N GLU A 46 5.93 -12.94 -10.79
CA GLU A 46 6.97 -11.92 -10.92
C GLU A 46 6.41 -10.54 -10.54
N PRO A 47 7.15 -9.66 -9.84
CA PRO A 47 6.61 -8.42 -9.30
C PRO A 47 5.83 -7.54 -10.28
N ARG A 48 6.25 -7.53 -11.55
CA ARG A 48 5.56 -6.78 -12.61
C ARG A 48 4.23 -7.42 -13.02
N GLU A 49 4.16 -8.74 -13.00
CA GLU A 49 3.05 -9.55 -13.50
C GLU A 49 2.01 -9.85 -12.40
N CYS A 50 2.39 -9.70 -11.13
CA CYS A 50 1.48 -9.84 -10.00
C CYS A 50 0.26 -8.92 -10.08
N GLU A 51 -0.93 -9.44 -9.77
CA GLU A 51 -2.12 -8.63 -9.55
C GLU A 51 -1.97 -7.81 -8.28
N GLY A 52 -1.34 -8.37 -7.25
CA GLY A 52 -0.89 -7.62 -6.10
C GLY A 52 0.19 -8.32 -5.28
N ILE A 53 0.88 -7.51 -4.50
CA ILE A 53 1.90 -7.92 -3.53
C ILE A 53 1.64 -7.14 -2.25
N ILE A 54 1.57 -7.85 -1.14
CA ILE A 54 1.56 -7.27 0.20
C ILE A 54 2.80 -7.78 0.90
N ARG A 55 3.53 -6.88 1.54
CA ARG A 55 4.75 -7.18 2.30
C ARG A 55 4.66 -6.52 3.64
N TRP A 56 5.06 -7.23 4.68
CA TRP A 56 5.07 -6.66 6.01
C TRP A 56 6.21 -7.17 6.88
N ARG A 57 6.50 -6.39 7.90
CA ARG A 57 7.41 -6.75 8.98
C ARG A 57 6.99 -6.07 10.27
N LEU A 58 6.94 -6.83 11.35
CA LEU A 58 6.74 -6.30 12.69
C LEU A 58 8.10 -6.10 13.37
N ILE A 59 8.29 -4.92 13.99
CA ILE A 59 9.42 -4.61 14.86
C ILE A 59 8.85 -3.92 16.12
N GLY A 60 8.89 -4.59 17.26
CA GLY A 60 8.16 -4.20 18.46
C GLY A 60 6.66 -4.10 18.19
N GLU A 61 6.08 -2.93 18.45
CA GLU A 61 4.66 -2.61 18.17
C GLU A 61 4.47 -1.85 16.85
N LYS A 62 5.50 -1.83 15.98
CA LYS A 62 5.47 -1.12 14.71
C LYS A 62 5.40 -2.10 13.55
N LEU A 63 4.29 -2.07 12.81
CA LEU A 63 4.08 -2.84 11.59
C LEU A 63 4.45 -1.96 10.39
N SER A 64 5.50 -2.34 9.66
CA SER A 64 5.79 -1.75 8.35
C SER A 64 5.04 -2.54 7.29
N LEU A 65 4.23 -1.86 6.48
CA LEU A 65 3.34 -2.45 5.48
C LEU A 65 3.59 -1.81 4.11
N GLU A 66 3.71 -2.65 3.08
CA GLU A 66 3.77 -2.24 1.69
C GLU A 66 2.74 -3.02 0.88
N MET A 67 2.02 -2.32 0.02
CA MET A 67 0.98 -2.86 -0.84
C MET A 67 1.24 -2.39 -2.26
N GLN A 68 1.22 -3.32 -3.21
CA GLN A 68 1.22 -3.06 -4.64
C GLN A 68 0.04 -3.77 -5.26
N ALA A 69 -0.65 -3.14 -6.21
CA ALA A 69 -1.63 -3.83 -7.04
C ALA A 69 -1.73 -3.24 -8.46
N THR A 70 -2.20 -4.06 -9.39
CA THR A 70 -2.58 -3.62 -10.73
C THR A 70 -3.83 -2.74 -10.67
N ASP A 71 -3.74 -1.54 -11.24
CA ASP A 71 -4.91 -0.72 -11.49
C ASP A 71 -5.67 -1.29 -12.71
N PHE A 72 -6.78 -1.97 -12.44
CA PHE A 72 -7.64 -2.53 -13.48
C PHE A 72 -8.62 -1.51 -14.07
N SER A 73 -8.69 -0.29 -13.53
CA SER A 73 -9.62 0.73 -14.00
C SER A 73 -9.07 1.49 -15.19
N THR A 74 -9.94 1.82 -16.14
CA THR A 74 -9.65 2.76 -17.22
C THR A 74 -10.13 4.17 -16.91
N SER A 75 -10.75 4.40 -15.74
CA SER A 75 -11.24 5.73 -15.36
C SER A 75 -10.08 6.68 -15.15
N THR A 76 -10.14 7.87 -15.75
CA THR A 76 -9.15 8.94 -15.55
C THR A 76 -9.58 9.96 -14.51
N ASP A 77 -10.87 9.95 -14.14
CA ASP A 77 -11.52 11.05 -13.42
C ASP A 77 -11.95 10.63 -12.00
N ALA A 78 -11.49 9.46 -11.54
CA ALA A 78 -11.72 8.93 -10.20
C ALA A 78 -10.39 8.74 -9.47
N GLY A 79 -10.43 8.85 -8.14
CA GLY A 79 -9.34 8.39 -7.29
C GLY A 79 -9.34 6.86 -7.19
N ARG A 80 -8.36 6.30 -6.48
CA ARG A 80 -8.22 4.84 -6.28
C ARG A 80 -7.96 4.53 -4.83
N TYR A 81 -8.16 3.29 -4.42
CA TYR A 81 -7.71 2.83 -3.13
C TYR A 81 -7.12 1.42 -3.15
N LEU A 82 -6.20 1.16 -2.21
CA LEU A 82 -5.76 -0.16 -1.77
C LEU A 82 -6.17 -0.31 -0.31
N ALA A 83 -6.66 -1.47 0.10
CA ALA A 83 -7.05 -1.73 1.48
C ALA A 83 -6.69 -3.16 1.92
N LEU A 84 -6.15 -3.28 3.12
CA LEU A 84 -5.87 -4.54 3.79
C LEU A 84 -6.63 -4.60 5.11
N GLY A 85 -7.58 -5.52 5.21
CA GLY A 85 -8.32 -5.84 6.43
C GLY A 85 -7.66 -6.97 7.22
N PHE A 86 -7.59 -6.77 8.53
CA PHE A 86 -7.21 -7.76 9.54
C PHE A 86 -8.47 -8.25 10.24
N SER A 87 -8.93 -9.44 9.84
CA SER A 87 -10.20 -10.00 10.27
C SER A 87 -10.04 -11.26 11.13
N SER A 88 -10.94 -11.43 12.09
CA SER A 88 -11.03 -12.66 12.89
C SER A 88 -11.74 -13.80 12.15
N ASP A 89 -12.40 -13.50 11.01
CA ASP A 89 -13.05 -14.48 10.15
C ASP A 89 -12.81 -14.17 8.66
N THR A 90 -13.50 -14.88 7.76
CA THR A 90 -13.26 -14.76 6.31
C THR A 90 -14.26 -13.83 5.59
N ALA A 91 -15.05 -13.09 6.35
CA ALA A 91 -16.06 -12.16 5.90
C ALA A 91 -15.67 -10.71 6.25
N MET A 92 -16.18 -9.78 5.46
CA MET A 92 -16.06 -8.36 5.75
C MET A 92 -17.13 -7.94 6.77
N GLY A 93 -16.76 -7.17 7.80
CA GLY A 93 -17.73 -6.43 8.58
C GLY A 93 -17.47 -6.22 10.07
N ASN A 94 -16.35 -6.74 10.60
CA ASN A 94 -15.81 -6.36 11.90
C ASN A 94 -14.28 -6.45 11.78
N ASP A 95 -13.71 -5.55 10.97
CA ASP A 95 -12.31 -5.64 10.57
C ASP A 95 -11.63 -4.30 10.80
N SER A 96 -10.43 -4.34 11.38
CA SER A 96 -9.52 -3.21 11.28
C SER A 96 -8.83 -3.23 9.95
N VAL A 97 -8.82 -2.08 9.28
CA VAL A 97 -8.34 -1.94 7.91
C VAL A 97 -7.27 -0.87 7.87
N VAL A 98 -6.24 -1.12 7.08
CA VAL A 98 -5.31 -0.08 6.65
C VAL A 98 -5.53 0.15 5.17
N GLU A 99 -5.80 1.40 4.80
CA GLU A 99 -6.11 1.77 3.43
C GLU A 99 -5.26 2.95 2.95
N CYS A 100 -4.99 2.97 1.66
CA CYS A 100 -4.33 4.07 0.97
C CYS A 100 -5.28 4.58 -0.10
N VAL A 101 -5.64 5.86 -0.03
CA VAL A 101 -6.50 6.55 -0.99
C VAL A 101 -5.63 7.45 -1.84
N PHE A 102 -5.68 7.24 -3.16
CA PHE A 102 -4.92 7.96 -4.16
C PHE A 102 -5.80 9.02 -4.81
N ASP A 103 -5.25 10.22 -5.00
CA ASP A 103 -5.92 11.30 -5.71
C ASP A 103 -6.14 10.94 -7.19
N VAL A 104 -6.97 11.74 -7.87
CA VAL A 104 -7.16 11.64 -9.32
C VAL A 104 -5.80 11.79 -10.02
N GLY A 105 -5.45 10.78 -10.82
CA GLY A 105 -4.16 10.69 -11.50
C GLY A 105 -2.97 10.26 -10.63
N GLY A 106 -3.19 9.93 -9.35
CA GLY A 106 -2.25 9.21 -8.48
C GLY A 106 -0.91 9.88 -8.23
N LYS A 107 -0.88 11.21 -8.25
CA LYS A 107 0.30 12.02 -7.92
C LYS A 107 0.54 12.15 -6.42
N SER A 108 -0.50 11.95 -5.64
CA SER A 108 -0.54 12.05 -4.18
C SER A 108 -1.59 11.10 -3.64
N GLY A 109 -1.58 10.90 -2.33
CA GLY A 109 -2.56 10.10 -1.61
C GLY A 109 -2.42 10.30 -0.12
N GLU A 110 -3.28 9.62 0.62
CA GLU A 110 -3.29 9.58 2.09
C GLU A 110 -3.58 8.15 2.56
N ALA A 111 -3.03 7.77 3.72
CA ALA A 111 -3.28 6.49 4.34
C ALA A 111 -4.09 6.66 5.62
N TYR A 112 -5.03 5.74 5.81
CA TYR A 112 -5.96 5.73 6.92
C TYR A 112 -5.96 4.37 7.61
N ILE A 113 -6.15 4.39 8.92
CA ILE A 113 -6.76 3.28 9.64
C ILE A 113 -8.28 3.47 9.47
N SER A 114 -8.97 2.42 9.05
CA SER A 114 -10.41 2.40 8.90
C SER A 114 -11.00 1.16 9.54
N TYR A 115 -12.30 1.13 9.71
CA TYR A 115 -13.02 0.01 10.29
C TYR A 115 -14.17 -0.39 9.38
N ASN A 116 -14.27 -1.69 9.09
CA ASN A 116 -15.41 -2.26 8.40
C ASN A 116 -16.51 -2.58 9.42
N GLU A 117 -17.69 -1.98 9.23
CA GLU A 117 -18.91 -2.34 9.93
C GLU A 117 -19.92 -2.88 8.91
N ASN A 118 -20.17 -4.18 8.96
CA ASN A 118 -20.92 -4.90 7.93
C ASN A 118 -20.31 -4.67 6.53
N THR A 119 -21.03 -3.98 5.64
CA THR A 119 -20.57 -3.66 4.28
C THR A 119 -20.05 -2.24 4.12
N ASN A 120 -20.03 -1.45 5.21
CA ASN A 120 -19.56 -0.08 5.20
C ASN A 120 -18.15 -0.01 5.75
N ASN A 121 -17.40 1.00 5.34
CA ASN A 121 -16.08 1.28 5.89
C ASN A 121 -16.03 2.76 6.33
N TYR A 122 -15.49 2.99 7.52
CA TYR A 122 -15.34 4.33 8.09
C TYR A 122 -13.88 4.60 8.45
N GLN A 123 -13.36 5.74 8.01
CA GLN A 123 -12.01 6.18 8.36
C GLN A 123 -11.97 6.63 9.82
N LEU A 124 -10.98 6.14 10.56
CA LEU A 124 -10.69 6.48 11.95
C LEU A 124 -9.63 7.58 11.94
N LEU A 125 -10.05 8.84 11.96
CA LEU A 125 -9.19 9.98 11.66
C LEU A 125 -8.15 10.25 12.76
N ASP A 126 -8.55 10.10 14.02
CA ASP A 126 -7.63 10.32 15.16
C ASP A 126 -6.59 9.19 15.24
N ALA A 127 -6.99 7.95 15.01
CA ALA A 127 -6.09 6.81 14.86
C ALA A 127 -5.13 7.00 13.69
N SER A 128 -5.65 7.40 12.52
CA SER A 128 -4.85 7.65 11.31
C SER A 128 -3.79 8.73 11.53
N GLN A 129 -4.10 9.76 12.33
CA GLN A 129 -3.17 10.83 12.66
C GLN A 129 -2.08 10.38 13.65
N LYS A 130 -2.44 9.57 14.64
CA LYS A 130 -1.55 9.21 15.76
C LYS A 130 -0.70 7.98 15.48
N MET A 131 -1.22 7.01 14.74
CA MET A 131 -0.61 5.69 14.57
C MET A 131 0.11 5.54 13.24
N LEU A 132 -0.20 6.34 12.21
CA LEU A 132 0.41 6.18 10.89
C LEU A 132 1.57 7.14 10.66
N SER A 133 2.65 6.62 10.09
CA SER A 133 3.83 7.39 9.69
C SER A 133 4.46 6.82 8.42
N ASN A 134 5.49 7.50 7.89
CA ASN A 134 6.28 7.04 6.74
C ASN A 134 5.42 6.59 5.54
N LYS A 135 4.48 7.44 5.14
CA LYS A 135 3.52 7.16 4.08
C LYS A 135 4.12 7.48 2.72
N THR A 136 4.03 6.56 1.77
CA THR A 136 4.41 6.79 0.37
C THR A 136 3.30 6.30 -0.56
N PHE A 137 3.10 7.02 -1.66
CA PHE A 137 2.06 6.74 -2.63
C PHE A 137 2.64 6.92 -4.03
N LEU A 138 2.49 5.91 -4.87
CA LEU A 138 2.92 5.95 -6.25
C LEU A 138 1.89 5.24 -7.14
N GLN A 139 1.35 5.96 -8.13
CA GLN A 139 0.66 5.35 -9.25
C GLN A 139 1.50 5.51 -10.51
N LYS A 140 2.01 4.40 -11.06
CA LYS A 140 2.87 4.42 -12.24
C LYS A 140 2.77 3.10 -13.00
N ASP A 141 2.77 3.19 -14.33
CA ASP A 141 2.80 2.02 -15.24
C ASP A 141 1.70 0.97 -14.95
N GLY A 142 0.51 1.45 -14.62
CA GLY A 142 -0.65 0.59 -14.31
C GLY A 142 -0.56 -0.11 -12.96
N LYS A 143 0.37 0.29 -12.09
CA LYS A 143 0.44 -0.17 -10.69
C LYS A 143 0.14 0.98 -9.73
N MET A 144 -0.49 0.62 -8.62
CA MET A 144 -0.61 1.43 -7.41
C MET A 144 0.30 0.82 -6.36
N ILE A 145 1.13 1.64 -5.72
CA ILE A 145 2.04 1.23 -4.65
C ILE A 145 1.82 2.17 -3.47
N CYS A 146 1.64 1.58 -2.29
CA CYS A 146 1.54 2.29 -1.02
C CYS A 146 2.49 1.66 -0.01
N SER A 147 3.24 2.48 0.73
CA SER A 147 3.95 2.04 1.94
C SER A 147 3.47 2.86 3.12
N VAL A 148 3.29 2.23 4.27
CA VAL A 148 2.87 2.89 5.50
C VAL A 148 3.39 2.12 6.71
N ASP A 149 3.83 2.87 7.72
CA ASP A 149 4.14 2.31 9.02
C ASP A 149 2.99 2.55 9.99
N ILE A 150 2.57 1.51 10.71
CA ILE A 150 1.55 1.56 11.77
C ILE A 150 2.23 1.34 13.11
N ASP A 151 2.20 2.33 13.99
CA ASP A 151 2.68 2.26 15.36
C ASP A 151 1.51 2.07 16.33
N TYR A 152 1.50 0.94 17.05
CA TYR A 152 0.45 0.62 18.02
C TYR A 152 0.70 1.19 19.42
N HIS A 153 1.87 1.79 19.72
CA HIS A 153 2.13 2.40 21.04
C HIS A 153 1.11 3.48 21.43
N PRO A 154 0.68 4.41 20.55
CA PRO A 154 -0.28 5.45 20.92
C PRO A 154 -1.74 4.97 20.93
N LEU A 155 -2.04 3.68 20.73
CA LEU A 155 -3.42 3.16 20.66
C LEU A 155 -4.27 3.58 21.88
N ASN A 156 -3.69 3.57 23.09
CA ASN A 156 -4.39 3.98 24.31
C ASN A 156 -4.64 5.50 24.43
N SER A 157 -4.12 6.29 23.50
CA SER A 157 -4.33 7.73 23.40
C SER A 157 -5.24 8.13 22.25
N VAL A 158 -5.68 7.17 21.43
CA VAL A 158 -6.68 7.37 20.38
C VAL A 158 -8.04 7.67 21.03
N ASP A 159 -8.87 8.46 20.37
CA ASP A 159 -10.25 8.70 20.79
C ASP A 159 -10.95 7.39 21.14
N SER A 160 -11.64 7.37 22.27
CA SER A 160 -12.21 6.14 22.82
C SER A 160 -13.22 5.44 21.90
N THR A 161 -13.88 6.18 20.99
CA THR A 161 -14.84 5.62 20.04
C THR A 161 -14.13 4.87 18.91
N GLU A 162 -13.06 5.44 18.36
CA GLU A 162 -12.23 4.79 17.35
C GLU A 162 -11.43 3.64 17.97
N GLN A 163 -10.83 3.86 19.14
CA GLN A 163 -9.99 2.87 19.84
C GLN A 163 -10.69 1.52 20.01
N GLN A 164 -11.98 1.51 20.37
CA GLN A 164 -12.75 0.28 20.61
C GLN A 164 -12.97 -0.57 19.35
N THR A 165 -12.81 0.03 18.16
CA THR A 165 -12.97 -0.65 16.87
C THR A 165 -11.64 -1.14 16.29
N ILE A 166 -10.52 -0.72 16.88
CA ILE A 166 -9.19 -1.08 16.40
C ILE A 166 -8.73 -2.40 17.05
N HIS A 167 -8.54 -3.39 16.20
CA HIS A 167 -7.86 -4.64 16.50
C HIS A 167 -6.36 -4.37 16.66
N LYS A 168 -5.80 -4.84 17.78
CA LYS A 168 -4.36 -4.87 17.97
C LYS A 168 -3.77 -6.02 17.16
N VAL A 169 -3.22 -5.72 15.99
CA VAL A 169 -2.68 -6.71 15.04
C VAL A 169 -1.43 -7.45 15.54
N PRO A 170 -0.45 -6.79 16.20
CA PRO A 170 0.77 -7.45 16.65
C PRO A 170 0.55 -8.66 17.58
N ASN A 171 1.28 -9.74 17.30
CA ASN A 171 1.31 -11.00 18.03
C ASN A 171 -0.03 -11.75 18.07
N GLU A 172 -0.87 -11.53 17.06
CA GLU A 172 -2.14 -12.22 16.85
C GLU A 172 -2.19 -12.82 15.44
N SER A 173 -3.17 -13.70 15.19
CA SER A 173 -3.38 -14.35 13.90
C SER A 173 -4.65 -13.87 13.21
N TRP A 174 -4.56 -13.53 11.92
CA TRP A 174 -5.62 -12.85 11.19
C TRP A 174 -5.92 -13.52 9.85
N ASN A 175 -7.18 -13.49 9.44
CA ASN A 175 -7.50 -13.58 8.02
C ASN A 175 -7.15 -12.24 7.38
N LEU A 176 -6.35 -12.26 6.31
CA LEU A 176 -6.04 -11.06 5.57
C LEU A 176 -7.03 -10.92 4.42
N LEU A 177 -7.67 -9.75 4.34
CA LEU A 177 -8.67 -9.43 3.31
C LEU A 177 -8.15 -8.24 2.50
N PHE A 178 -7.81 -8.46 1.23
CA PHE A 178 -7.33 -7.41 0.35
C PHE A 178 -8.41 -6.94 -0.62
N ALA A 179 -8.60 -5.63 -0.70
CA ALA A 179 -9.50 -5.00 -1.65
C ALA A 179 -8.83 -3.80 -2.33
N GLN A 180 -9.27 -3.53 -3.56
CA GLN A 180 -8.92 -2.31 -4.27
C GLN A 180 -10.11 -1.81 -5.08
N GLY A 181 -10.12 -0.53 -5.42
CA GLY A 181 -11.21 0.04 -6.19
C GLY A 181 -11.04 1.52 -6.46
N LEU A 182 -12.14 2.13 -6.91
CA LEU A 182 -12.22 3.55 -7.19
C LEU A 182 -12.69 4.32 -5.96
N THR A 183 -12.35 5.59 -5.90
CA THR A 183 -12.90 6.55 -4.94
C THR A 183 -13.56 7.73 -5.64
N ASN A 184 -14.48 8.36 -4.94
CA ASN A 184 -15.06 9.63 -5.36
C ASN A 184 -13.93 10.68 -5.44
N PRO A 185 -13.79 11.38 -6.58
CA PRO A 185 -12.68 12.32 -6.80
C PRO A 185 -12.73 13.57 -5.91
N GLU A 186 -13.89 13.91 -5.36
CA GLU A 186 -14.06 15.10 -4.51
C GLU A 186 -13.95 14.76 -3.02
N THR A 187 -14.54 13.63 -2.61
CA THR A 187 -14.65 13.27 -1.19
C THR A 187 -13.62 12.23 -0.74
N GLY A 188 -12.99 11.50 -1.67
CA GLY A 188 -12.16 10.34 -1.37
C GLY A 188 -12.95 9.12 -0.89
N GLU A 189 -14.28 9.19 -0.87
CA GLU A 189 -15.16 8.10 -0.43
C GLU A 189 -15.01 6.90 -1.36
N LYS A 190 -14.82 5.71 -0.78
CA LYS A 190 -14.60 4.48 -1.53
C LYS A 190 -15.90 4.00 -2.16
N TYR A 191 -15.85 3.68 -3.44
CA TYR A 191 -16.86 2.82 -4.05
C TYR A 191 -16.59 1.38 -3.63
N ILE A 192 -17.66 0.56 -3.50
CA ILE A 192 -17.51 -0.87 -3.25
C ILE A 192 -16.61 -1.46 -4.35
N HIS A 193 -15.61 -2.25 -3.94
CA HIS A 193 -14.65 -2.87 -4.86
C HIS A 193 -15.39 -3.60 -6.00
N ALA A 194 -14.99 -3.32 -7.25
CA ALA A 194 -15.61 -3.93 -8.43
C ALA A 194 -15.01 -5.30 -8.78
N VAL A 195 -13.81 -5.60 -8.27
CA VAL A 195 -13.09 -6.87 -8.45
C VAL A 195 -13.30 -7.74 -7.22
N TYR A 196 -13.38 -9.07 -7.40
CA TYR A 196 -13.45 -9.99 -6.27
C TYR A 196 -12.20 -9.81 -5.38
N PRO A 197 -12.38 -9.54 -4.08
CA PRO A 197 -11.29 -9.25 -3.17
C PRO A 197 -10.52 -10.53 -2.86
N TRP A 198 -9.21 -10.43 -2.68
CA TRP A 198 -8.39 -11.57 -2.31
C TRP A 198 -8.46 -11.80 -0.81
N LYS A 199 -8.45 -13.06 -0.37
CA LYS A 199 -8.32 -13.41 1.04
C LYS A 199 -7.47 -14.64 1.28
N THR A 200 -6.80 -14.67 2.42
CA THR A 200 -6.07 -15.86 2.87
C THR A 200 -7.04 -17.02 3.12
N GLU A 201 -6.58 -18.25 2.88
CA GLU A 201 -7.32 -19.46 3.29
C GLU A 201 -6.96 -19.91 4.71
N GLU A 202 -5.82 -19.44 5.21
CA GLU A 202 -5.30 -19.74 6.53
C GLU A 202 -5.10 -18.45 7.33
N LEU A 203 -5.08 -18.59 8.66
CA LEU A 203 -4.73 -17.48 9.54
C LEU A 203 -3.24 -17.15 9.40
N VAL A 204 -2.94 -15.86 9.34
CA VAL A 204 -1.59 -15.32 9.21
C VAL A 204 -1.20 -14.67 10.54
N GLU A 205 -0.18 -15.24 11.20
CA GLU A 205 0.37 -14.68 12.43
C GLU A 205 1.26 -13.47 12.12
N ILE A 206 0.95 -12.32 12.72
CA ILE A 206 1.73 -11.08 12.55
C ILE A 206 2.59 -10.87 13.80
N CYS A 207 3.81 -11.39 13.79
CA CYS A 207 4.68 -11.46 14.96
C CYS A 207 6.12 -10.99 14.66
N GLU A 208 6.88 -10.65 15.69
CA GLU A 208 8.33 -10.39 15.58
C GLU A 208 9.16 -11.60 16.05
N GLU A 209 8.68 -12.31 17.08
CA GLU A 209 9.39 -13.40 17.74
C GLU A 209 8.60 -14.72 17.67
N CYS A 210 8.20 -15.14 16.47
CA CYS A 210 7.56 -16.45 16.26
C CYS A 210 8.16 -17.20 15.05
N PRO A 211 7.95 -18.54 14.95
CA PRO A 211 8.51 -19.36 13.87
C PRO A 211 8.12 -18.91 12.47
N HIS A 212 6.94 -18.28 12.31
CA HIS A 212 6.37 -17.89 11.02
C HIS A 212 6.42 -16.38 10.76
N LYS A 213 7.29 -15.63 11.46
CA LYS A 213 7.39 -14.16 11.33
C LYS A 213 7.64 -13.63 9.92
N PHE A 214 8.23 -14.44 9.04
CA PHE A 214 8.50 -14.10 7.64
C PHE A 214 7.73 -15.00 6.67
N ILE A 215 6.53 -15.44 7.06
CA ILE A 215 5.69 -16.31 6.24
C ILE A 215 5.50 -15.80 4.81
N VAL A 216 5.53 -16.72 3.86
CA VAL A 216 5.09 -16.50 2.48
C VAL A 216 3.72 -17.16 2.32
N VAL A 217 2.68 -16.33 2.16
CA VAL A 217 1.32 -16.80 1.97
C VAL A 217 1.16 -17.32 0.53
N GLU A 218 0.87 -18.61 0.39
CA GLU A 218 0.64 -19.26 -0.91
C GLU A 218 -0.83 -19.72 -1.11
N HIS A 219 -1.58 -19.87 -0.01
CA HIS A 219 -2.97 -20.36 -0.01
C HIS A 219 -3.95 -19.21 0.16
N MET A 220 -4.72 -18.93 -0.89
CA MET A 220 -5.64 -17.80 -0.95
C MET A 220 -6.73 -18.04 -1.98
N ARG A 221 -7.80 -17.28 -1.87
CA ARG A 221 -8.93 -17.31 -2.80
C ARG A 221 -9.38 -15.91 -3.14
N GLN A 222 -9.99 -15.79 -4.31
CA GLN A 222 -10.73 -14.62 -4.75
C GLN A 222 -12.20 -14.77 -4.35
#